data_AF-A0A925MXH6-F1
#
_entry.id   AF-A0A925MXH6-F1
#
_cell.length_a   1.000
_cell.length_b   1.000
_cell.length_c   1.000
_cell.angle_alpha   90.00
_cell.angle_beta   90.00
_cell.angle_gamma   90.00
#
_symmetry.space_group_name_H-M   'P 1'
#
loop_
_entity.id
_entity.type
_entity.pdbx_description
1 polymer ?
#
loop_
_entity_poly.entity_id
_entity_poly.type
_entity_poly.pdbx_seq_one_letter_code
_entity_poly.pdbx_strand_id
1 'polypeptide(L)'
;MHSDPVGLTCKGCGKEIVFFDSGRDGYDGRLGHGTTYFQSEERSSVACANGHSEPFSITAQTIYNIDLDEIEDIVREHGGNPSDYFDAFGISALCQICGEDICVGDWECA
;
A
#
# COMPACT_ATOMS: atom_id res chain seq x y z
N MET A 1 9.60 -7.95 4.21
CA MET A 1 8.57 -8.85 4.77
C MET A 1 7.31 -8.03 4.78
N HIS A 2 6.38 -8.28 3.86
CA HIS A 2 5.17 -7.47 3.74
C HIS A 2 4.15 -7.97 4.77
N SER A 3 3.61 -7.05 5.57
CA SER A 3 2.60 -7.33 6.58
C SER A 3 1.22 -7.19 5.96
N ASP A 4 0.33 -8.16 6.15
CA ASP A 4 -1.03 -8.16 5.61
C ASP A 4 -2.00 -8.73 6.68
N PRO A 5 -3.23 -8.19 6.86
CA PRO A 5 -3.78 -6.98 6.28
C PRO A 5 -3.12 -5.72 6.85
N VAL A 6 -3.06 -4.69 6.02
CA VAL A 6 -2.50 -3.40 6.38
C VAL A 6 -3.63 -2.47 6.85
N GLY A 7 -3.48 -1.97 8.07
CA GLY A 7 -4.53 -1.21 8.75
C GLY A 7 -3.99 -0.18 9.72
N LEU A 8 -4.88 0.73 10.12
CA LEU A 8 -4.66 1.73 11.14
C LEU A 8 -5.60 1.47 12.32
N THR A 9 -5.06 1.58 13.53
CA THR A 9 -5.87 1.55 14.75
C THR A 9 -5.81 2.91 15.41
N CYS A 10 -6.96 3.57 15.53
CA CYS A 10 -7.04 4.85 16.23
C CYS A 10 -6.86 4.62 17.73
N LYS A 11 -5.82 5.17 18.34
CA LYS A 11 -5.58 5.04 19.79
C LYS A 11 -6.67 5.68 20.66
N GLY A 12 -7.30 6.75 20.18
CA GLY A 12 -8.33 7.47 20.94
C GLY A 12 -9.65 6.71 21.06
N CYS A 13 -10.10 6.05 19.99
CA CYS A 13 -11.39 5.36 19.97
C CYS A 13 -11.30 3.84 19.75
N GLY A 14 -10.10 3.30 19.53
CA GLY A 14 -9.86 1.89 19.21
C GLY A 14 -10.34 1.44 17.83
N LYS A 15 -10.91 2.35 17.01
CA LYS A 15 -11.43 1.98 15.70
C LYS A 15 -10.29 1.53 14.78
N GLU A 16 -10.46 0.36 14.20
CA GLU A 16 -9.59 -0.15 13.15
C GLU A 16 -10.12 0.21 11.76
N ILE A 17 -9.21 0.57 10.87
CA ILE A 17 -9.47 0.80 9.45
C ILE A 17 -8.46 -0.04 8.68
N VAL A 18 -8.92 -1.11 8.04
CA VAL A 18 -8.11 -1.89 7.10
C VAL A 18 -8.14 -1.17 5.76
N PHE A 19 -6.98 -0.74 5.28
CA PHE A 19 -6.85 -0.05 4.01
C PHE A 19 -6.53 -1.00 2.87
N PHE A 20 -5.73 -2.03 3.13
CA PHE A 20 -5.37 -3.03 2.13
C PHE A 20 -5.33 -4.42 2.75
N ASP A 21 -5.90 -5.40 2.04
CA ASP A 21 -5.83 -6.82 2.40
C ASP A 21 -5.62 -7.58 1.10
N SER A 22 -4.42 -8.13 0.90
CA SER A 22 -4.10 -8.81 -0.36
C SER A 22 -4.91 -10.09 -0.60
N GLY A 23 -5.48 -10.69 0.45
CA GLY A 23 -6.42 -11.80 0.34
C GLY A 23 -7.81 -11.36 -0.16
N ARG A 24 -8.20 -10.12 0.10
CA ARG A 24 -9.48 -9.52 -0.34
C ARG A 24 -9.35 -8.80 -1.68
N ASP A 25 -8.29 -8.02 -1.85
CA ASP A 25 -8.14 -7.01 -2.90
C ASP A 25 -7.38 -7.51 -4.14
N GLY A 26 -6.75 -8.69 -4.04
CA GLY A 26 -5.98 -9.29 -5.13
C GLY A 26 -4.51 -8.84 -5.12
N TYR A 27 -3.62 -9.79 -5.35
CA TYR A 27 -2.17 -9.58 -5.40
C TYR A 27 -1.51 -10.73 -6.17
N ASP A 28 -0.62 -10.41 -7.10
CA ASP A 28 -0.02 -11.38 -8.02
C ASP A 28 0.79 -12.47 -7.32
N GLY A 29 1.48 -12.09 -6.25
CA GLY A 29 2.22 -13.04 -5.42
C GLY A 29 1.32 -14.10 -4.77
N ARG A 30 0.04 -13.78 -4.51
CA ARG A 30 -0.96 -14.75 -4.01
C ARG A 30 -1.62 -15.56 -5.12
N LEU A 31 -1.70 -15.01 -6.33
CA LEU A 31 -2.26 -15.70 -7.50
C LEU A 31 -1.26 -16.67 -8.15
N GLY A 32 -0.01 -16.71 -7.67
CA GLY A 32 1.02 -17.64 -8.15
C GLY A 32 1.66 -17.21 -9.48
N HIS A 33 1.47 -15.95 -9.88
CA HIS A 33 1.92 -15.41 -11.16
C HIS A 33 3.10 -14.43 -11.06
N GLY A 34 3.60 -14.13 -9.85
CA GLY A 34 4.70 -13.19 -9.61
C GLY A 34 5.97 -13.78 -8.98
N THR A 35 7.06 -13.01 -9.04
CA THR A 35 8.37 -13.26 -8.39
C THR A 35 8.43 -12.83 -6.91
N THR A 36 7.28 -12.55 -6.29
CA THR A 36 7.19 -11.76 -5.06
C THR A 36 7.12 -12.59 -3.78
N TYR A 37 7.65 -12.02 -2.70
CA TYR A 37 8.05 -12.68 -1.46
C TYR A 37 6.88 -13.12 -0.54
N PHE A 38 7.16 -14.11 0.31
CA PHE A 38 6.30 -14.54 1.43
C PHE A 38 5.76 -13.35 2.24
N GLN A 39 4.44 -13.32 2.40
CA GLN A 39 3.73 -12.37 3.26
C GLN A 39 3.48 -13.01 4.63
N SER A 40 3.56 -12.20 5.69
CA SER A 40 3.18 -12.63 7.03
C SER A 40 1.67 -12.53 7.19
N GLU A 41 1.02 -13.61 7.64
CA GLU A 41 -0.40 -13.58 8.05
C GLU A 41 -0.61 -12.93 9.43
N GLU A 42 0.48 -12.75 10.19
CA GLU A 42 0.44 -12.09 11.49
C GLU A 42 0.63 -10.58 11.34
N ARG A 43 -0.31 -9.81 11.91
CA ARG A 43 -0.21 -8.35 12.02
C ARG A 43 0.95 -7.98 12.94
N SER A 44 1.76 -7.02 12.50
CA SER A 44 2.84 -6.43 13.28
C SER A 44 2.72 -4.91 13.28
N SER A 45 3.18 -4.27 14.38
CA SER A 45 3.24 -2.81 14.44
C SER A 45 4.50 -2.29 13.78
N VAL A 46 4.38 -1.20 13.03
CA VAL A 46 5.50 -0.49 12.42
C VAL A 46 6.03 0.55 13.39
N ALA A 47 7.35 0.65 13.52
CA ALA A 47 8.04 1.73 14.22
C ALA A 47 9.08 2.37 13.29
N CYS A 48 9.35 3.66 13.47
CA CYS A 48 10.44 4.33 12.76
C CYS A 48 11.81 3.85 13.27
N ALA A 49 12.90 4.16 12.56
CA ALA A 49 14.24 3.79 12.98
C ALA A 49 14.63 4.40 14.35
N ASN A 50 13.96 5.48 14.75
CA ASN A 50 14.12 6.11 16.06
C ASN A 50 13.25 5.47 17.17
N GLY A 51 12.51 4.40 16.85
CA GLY A 51 11.73 3.62 17.82
C GLY A 51 10.34 4.20 18.15
N HIS A 52 9.90 5.26 17.46
CA HIS A 52 8.54 5.77 17.63
C HIS A 52 7.55 4.89 16.86
N SER A 53 6.53 4.39 17.55
CA SER A 53 5.42 3.64 16.96
C SER A 53 4.18 4.50 16.66
N GLU A 54 4.18 5.77 17.10
CA GLU A 54 3.08 6.72 16.90
C GLU A 54 3.50 8.16 17.28
N PRO A 55 2.82 9.21 16.77
CA PRO A 55 1.82 9.16 15.70
C PRO A 55 2.44 9.14 14.30
N PHE A 56 1.72 8.53 13.36
CA PHE A 56 2.08 8.48 11.95
C PHE A 56 1.01 9.17 11.08
N SER A 57 1.44 9.82 10.01
CA SER A 57 0.59 10.13 8.85
C SER A 57 0.83 9.07 7.80
N ILE A 58 -0.22 8.48 7.24
CA ILE A 58 -0.11 7.42 6.24
C ILE A 58 -0.49 7.96 4.88
N THR A 59 0.27 7.58 3.85
CA THR A 59 -0.04 7.86 2.46
C THR A 59 -0.18 6.54 1.71
N ALA A 60 -1.31 6.40 1.02
CA ALA A 60 -1.54 5.36 0.02
C ALA A 60 -1.29 5.96 -1.36
N GLN A 61 -0.52 5.26 -2.19
CA GLN A 61 -0.17 5.72 -3.53
C GLN A 61 -0.41 4.60 -4.55
N THR A 62 -0.95 4.97 -5.70
CA THR A 62 -0.93 4.11 -6.90
C THR A 62 0.35 4.37 -7.67
N ILE A 63 0.95 3.30 -8.17
CA ILE A 63 2.21 3.29 -8.90
C ILE A 63 1.91 2.78 -10.30
N TYR A 64 2.39 3.52 -11.30
CA TYR A 64 2.20 3.22 -12.71
C TYR A 64 3.57 3.00 -13.35
N ASN A 65 3.69 2.00 -14.22
CA ASN A 65 4.87 1.71 -15.03
C ASN A 65 4.83 2.38 -16.41
N ILE A 66 3.75 3.11 -16.69
CA ILE A 66 3.56 3.92 -17.89
C ILE A 66 3.45 5.39 -17.54
N ASP A 67 3.76 6.25 -18.52
CA ASP A 67 3.66 7.68 -18.33
C ASP A 67 2.19 8.12 -18.18
N LEU A 68 1.94 9.20 -17.44
CA LEU A 68 0.58 9.70 -17.21
C LEU A 68 -0.14 10.05 -18.52
N ASP A 69 0.60 10.58 -19.50
CA ASP A 69 0.05 10.90 -20.83
C ASP A 69 -0.43 9.64 -21.57
N GLU A 70 0.25 8.50 -21.40
CA GLU A 70 -0.17 7.22 -21.97
C GLU A 70 -1.44 6.69 -21.30
N ILE A 71 -1.58 6.87 -19.97
CA ILE A 71 -2.82 6.53 -19.25
C ILE A 71 -3.99 7.35 -19.79
N GLU A 72 -3.79 8.66 -20.02
CA GLU A 72 -4.85 9.52 -20.56
C GLU A 72 -5.31 9.07 -21.95
N ASP A 73 -4.38 8.64 -22.81
CA ASP A 73 -4.70 8.11 -24.12
C ASP A 73 -5.45 6.77 -24.02
N ILE A 74 -5.02 5.85 -23.15
CA ILE A 74 -5.72 4.58 -22.88
C ILE A 74 -7.15 4.84 -22.40
N VAL A 75 -7.34 5.73 -21.42
CA VAL A 75 -8.66 6.10 -20.89
C VAL A 75 -9.53 6.72 -21.98
N ARG A 76 -8.95 7.51 -22.89
CA ARG A 76 -9.67 8.12 -24.01
C ARG A 76 -10.13 7.08 -25.03
N GLU A 77 -9.31 6.07 -25.31
CA GLU A 77 -9.59 5.03 -26.31
C GLU A 77 -10.50 3.92 -25.78
N HIS A 78 -10.31 3.50 -24.53
CA HIS A 78 -10.95 2.33 -23.94
C HIS A 78 -12.00 2.67 -22.86
N GLY A 79 -12.09 3.93 -22.43
CA GLY A 79 -12.91 4.36 -21.30
C GLY A 79 -12.27 4.02 -19.95
N GLY A 80 -13.02 4.19 -18.85
CA GLY A 80 -12.54 3.89 -17.49
C GLY A 80 -12.01 5.10 -16.73
N ASN A 81 -11.42 4.87 -15.56
CA ASN A 81 -10.73 5.90 -14.79
C ASN A 81 -9.22 5.63 -14.79
N PRO A 82 -8.37 6.68 -14.78
CA PRO A 82 -6.92 6.50 -14.67
C PRO A 82 -6.49 5.61 -13.49
N SER A 83 -7.24 5.67 -12.38
CA SER A 83 -7.03 4.86 -11.19
C SER A 83 -7.26 3.37 -11.38
N ASP A 84 -7.76 2.93 -12.53
CA ASP A 84 -8.00 1.52 -12.83
C ASP A 84 -6.78 0.87 -13.53
N TYR A 85 -5.74 1.65 -13.84
CA TYR A 85 -4.58 1.24 -14.65
C TYR A 85 -3.25 1.22 -13.87
N PHE A 86 -3.30 1.15 -12.53
CA PHE A 86 -2.08 1.09 -11.73
C PHE A 86 -1.48 -0.31 -11.74
N ASP A 87 -0.15 -0.37 -11.76
CA ASP A 87 0.62 -1.62 -11.72
C ASP A 87 0.95 -2.06 -10.29
N ALA A 88 0.99 -1.11 -9.36
CA ALA A 88 1.25 -1.43 -7.96
C ALA A 88 0.59 -0.43 -7.01
N PHE A 89 0.36 -0.88 -5.79
CA PHE A 89 -0.11 -0.07 -4.69
C PHE A 89 0.98 0.03 -3.63
N GLY A 90 1.27 1.24 -3.17
CA GLY A 90 2.27 1.49 -2.14
C GLY A 90 1.67 2.16 -0.91
N ILE A 91 2.18 1.81 0.27
CA ILE A 91 1.88 2.52 1.51
C ILE A 91 3.17 3.00 2.16
N SER A 92 3.19 4.30 2.48
CA SER A 92 4.24 4.94 3.27
C SER A 92 3.68 5.56 4.56
N ALA A 93 4.55 5.72 5.55
CA ALA A 93 4.23 6.28 6.85
C ALA A 93 5.25 7.35 7.25
N LEU A 94 4.77 8.57 7.48
CA LEU A 94 5.57 9.68 7.98
C LEU A 94 5.44 9.81 9.50
N CYS A 95 6.53 9.55 10.22
CA CYS A 95 6.58 9.73 11.67
C CYS A 95 6.39 11.22 12.03
N GLN A 96 5.34 11.54 12.77
CA GLN A 96 5.02 12.92 13.13
C GLN A 96 5.92 13.49 14.24
N ILE A 97 6.78 12.66 14.84
CA ILE A 97 7.75 13.09 15.86
C ILE A 97 9.08 13.46 15.23
N CYS A 98 9.66 12.56 14.42
CA CYS A 98 11.01 12.73 13.87
C CYS A 98 11.05 13.05 12.37
N GLY A 99 9.90 13.04 11.67
CA GLY A 99 9.81 13.35 10.24
C GLY A 99 10.35 12.27 9.32
N GLU A 100 10.62 11.08 9.85
CA GLU A 100 11.12 9.94 9.07
C GLU A 100 10.00 9.33 8.22
N ASP A 101 10.30 9.10 6.94
CA ASP A 101 9.43 8.39 6.00
C ASP A 101 9.79 6.90 6.00
N ILE A 102 8.77 6.06 6.12
CA ILE A 102 8.88 4.61 6.21
C ILE A 102 8.08 4.00 5.07
N CYS A 103 8.73 3.19 4.24
CA CYS A 103 8.01 2.29 3.35
C CYS A 103 7.40 1.16 4.18
N VAL A 104 6.07 1.14 4.28
CA VAL A 104 5.33 0.07 4.97
C VAL A 104 5.25 -1.15 4.05
N GLY A 105 5.04 -0.92 2.76
CA GLY A 105 5.08 -1.95 1.74
C GLY A 105 4.59 -1.46 0.38
N ASP A 106 4.85 -2.30 -0.60
CA ASP A 106 4.47 -2.18 -1.99
C ASP A 106 3.93 -3.52 -2.48
N TRP A 107 2.86 -3.47 -3.27
CA TRP A 107 2.14 -4.61 -3.80
C TRP A 107 1.90 -4.43 -5.29
N GLU A 108 2.61 -5.20 -6.11
CA GLU A 108 2.34 -5.35 -7.54
C GLU A 108 0.96 -5.99 -7.77
N CYS A 109 0.17 -5.39 -8.67
CA CYS A 109 -1.18 -5.77 -9.04
C CYS A 109 -1.21 -6.04 -10.56
N ALA A 110 -1.62 -7.24 -10.99
CA ALA A 110 -1.91 -7.53 -12.41
C ALA A 110 -3.28 -7.04 -12.86
#